data_AF-A0A847D2M9-F1
#
_entry.id   AF-A0A847D2M9-F1
#
_cell.length_a   1.000
_cell.length_b   1.000
_cell.length_c   1.000
_cell.angle_alpha   90.00
_cell.angle_beta   90.00
_cell.angle_gamma   90.00
#
_symmetry.space_group_name_H-M   'P 1'
#
loop_
_entity.id
_entity.type
_entity.pdbx_description
1 polymer ?
#
loop_
_entity_poly.entity_id
_entity_poly.type
_entity_poly.pdbx_seq_one_letter_code
_entity_poly.pdbx_strand_id
1 'polypeptide(L)'
;QQFFSPHSNRRDDEWGGTLEKRFRFIDKLVDEVTAVVDKSGAENFIVGYRFSPEEYENPGIRFTDTLFLVDQLADKGLDYLHISLRDRQLVSVSENHKEKSMLAYIHEQINGRVPLVGVGDVRTSEDAEQVLENSELVAVGRALLIDPHWGAKALDKKDDLIRQEISNYDREELFLANGVWGFMEFMMPDRLGK
;
A
#
# COMPACT_ATOMS: atom_id res chain seq x y z
N GLN A 1 -6.14 -4.09 9.94
CA GLN A 1 -4.94 -4.86 10.32
C GLN A 1 -5.06 -5.55 11.68
N GLN A 2 -5.31 -4.85 12.80
CA GLN A 2 -5.27 -5.47 14.14
C GLN A 2 -6.21 -6.66 14.35
N PHE A 3 -7.45 -6.63 13.81
CA PHE A 3 -8.35 -7.79 13.83
C PHE A 3 -7.84 -8.95 12.97
N PHE A 4 -7.18 -8.63 11.87
CA PHE A 4 -6.68 -9.64 10.96
C PHE A 4 -5.39 -10.28 11.46
N SER A 5 -4.54 -9.55 12.19
CA SER A 5 -3.27 -10.08 12.67
C SER A 5 -3.46 -11.06 13.83
N PRO A 6 -2.82 -12.25 13.81
CA PRO A 6 -2.81 -13.15 14.95
C PRO A 6 -1.87 -12.67 16.07
N HIS A 7 -1.05 -11.64 15.82
CA HIS A 7 -0.22 -11.01 16.85
C HIS A 7 -1.08 -10.23 17.85
N SER A 8 -1.89 -9.31 17.30
CA SER A 8 -2.73 -8.39 18.07
C SER A 8 -4.09 -8.99 18.40
N ASN A 9 -4.67 -9.81 17.52
CA ASN A 9 -5.94 -10.45 17.78
C ASN A 9 -5.76 -11.78 18.50
N ARG A 10 -5.86 -11.73 19.83
CA ARG A 10 -5.83 -12.90 20.72
C ARG A 10 -7.21 -13.25 21.29
N ARG A 11 -8.28 -12.84 20.60
CA ARG A 11 -9.65 -13.12 21.01
C ARG A 11 -10.01 -14.59 20.77
N ASP A 12 -10.91 -15.11 21.58
CA ASP A 12 -11.45 -16.47 21.53
C ASP A 12 -12.91 -16.53 21.07
N ASP A 13 -13.50 -15.38 20.76
CA ASP A 13 -14.89 -15.26 20.31
C ASP A 13 -15.05 -15.42 18.78
N GLU A 14 -16.13 -14.90 18.21
CA GLU A 14 -16.41 -14.97 16.77
C GLU A 14 -15.49 -14.08 15.91
N TRP A 15 -14.71 -13.19 16.53
CA TRP A 15 -13.87 -12.21 15.84
C TRP A 15 -12.38 -12.54 15.88
N GLY A 16 -11.97 -13.67 16.46
CA GLY A 16 -10.56 -14.07 16.58
C GLY A 16 -10.32 -15.57 16.54
N GLY A 17 -9.07 -15.99 16.61
CA GLY A 17 -8.65 -17.39 16.45
C GLY A 17 -8.40 -17.77 14.99
N THR A 18 -9.39 -18.35 14.31
CA THR A 18 -9.21 -18.82 12.92
C THR A 18 -9.06 -17.66 11.94
N LEU A 19 -8.50 -17.93 10.76
CA LEU A 19 -8.31 -16.93 9.70
C LEU A 19 -9.64 -16.29 9.29
N GLU A 20 -10.70 -17.07 9.17
CA GLU A 20 -12.04 -16.63 8.78
C GLU A 20 -12.66 -15.73 9.85
N LYS A 21 -12.48 -16.07 11.13
CA LYS A 21 -12.95 -15.24 12.24
C LYS A 21 -12.20 -13.92 12.33
N ARG A 22 -10.88 -13.93 12.10
CA ARG A 22 -10.05 -12.73 12.01
C ARG A 22 -10.45 -11.84 10.82
N PHE A 23 -10.88 -12.44 9.71
CA PHE A 23 -11.40 -11.73 8.53
C PHE A 23 -12.80 -11.13 8.75
N ARG A 24 -13.64 -11.73 9.59
CA ARG A 24 -15.04 -11.32 9.82
C ARG A 24 -15.23 -9.82 10.05
N PHE A 25 -14.33 -9.18 10.79
CA PHE A 25 -14.42 -7.73 11.00
C PHE A 25 -14.21 -6.93 9.71
N ILE A 26 -13.24 -7.33 8.89
CA ILE A 26 -12.97 -6.70 7.59
C ILE A 26 -14.16 -6.91 6.65
N ASP A 27 -14.66 -8.15 6.58
CA ASP A 27 -15.84 -8.54 5.80
C ASP A 27 -17.04 -7.61 6.07
N LYS A 28 -17.40 -7.47 7.35
CA LYS A 28 -18.51 -6.61 7.79
C LYS A 28 -18.25 -5.13 7.56
N LEU A 29 -17.01 -4.68 7.76
CA LEU A 29 -16.66 -3.27 7.57
C LEU A 29 -16.79 -2.86 6.11
N VAL A 30 -16.30 -3.70 5.19
CA VAL A 30 -16.40 -3.44 3.74
C VAL A 30 -17.86 -3.40 3.32
N ASP A 31 -18.66 -4.40 3.71
CA ASP A 31 -20.09 -4.46 3.39
C ASP A 31 -20.88 -3.24 3.89
N GLU A 32 -20.58 -2.76 5.10
CA GLU A 32 -21.29 -1.60 5.64
C GLU A 32 -20.87 -0.30 4.94
N VAL A 33 -19.57 -0.12 4.65
CA VAL A 33 -19.09 1.08 3.95
C VAL A 33 -19.68 1.17 2.55
N THR A 34 -19.68 0.08 1.79
CA THR A 34 -20.27 0.06 0.43
C THR A 34 -21.78 0.29 0.51
N ALA A 35 -22.49 -0.33 1.45
CA ALA A 35 -23.92 -0.11 1.63
C ALA A 35 -24.27 1.34 2.01
N VAL A 36 -23.44 2.04 2.79
CA VAL A 36 -23.64 3.46 3.10
C VAL A 36 -23.43 4.33 1.85
N VAL A 37 -22.40 4.04 1.06
CA VAL A 37 -22.13 4.75 -0.20
C VAL A 37 -23.30 4.59 -1.17
N ASP A 38 -23.78 3.36 -1.38
CA ASP A 38 -24.93 3.08 -2.26
C ASP A 38 -26.19 3.84 -1.83
N LYS A 39 -26.47 3.89 -0.53
CA LYS A 39 -27.63 4.59 0.03
C LYS A 39 -27.51 6.11 -0.04
N SER A 40 -26.28 6.65 -0.11
CA SER A 40 -26.05 8.10 -0.14
C SER A 40 -26.51 8.74 -1.45
N GLY A 41 -26.61 7.95 -2.53
CA GLY A 41 -26.90 8.45 -3.88
C GLY A 41 -25.74 9.21 -4.52
N ALA A 42 -24.52 9.14 -3.94
CA ALA A 42 -23.34 9.72 -4.54
C ALA A 42 -22.96 8.97 -5.82
N GLU A 43 -22.98 9.67 -6.96
CA GLU A 43 -22.55 9.10 -8.23
C GLU A 43 -21.01 8.96 -8.27
N ASN A 44 -20.52 7.82 -8.75
CA ASN A 44 -19.09 7.53 -8.94
C ASN A 44 -18.22 7.70 -7.68
N PHE A 45 -18.77 7.40 -6.50
CA PHE A 45 -17.99 7.40 -5.28
C PHE A 45 -17.07 6.18 -5.23
N ILE A 46 -15.77 6.40 -5.00
CA ILE A 46 -14.73 5.35 -5.03
C ILE A 46 -14.47 4.81 -3.61
N VAL A 47 -14.48 3.49 -3.47
CA VAL A 47 -14.13 2.75 -2.26
C VAL A 47 -12.99 1.77 -2.56
N GLY A 48 -11.84 1.99 -1.93
CA GLY A 48 -10.72 1.05 -2.01
C GLY A 48 -10.27 0.53 -0.64
N TYR A 49 -9.51 -0.55 -0.65
CA TYR A 49 -9.00 -1.18 0.58
C TYR A 49 -7.47 -1.30 0.56
N ARG A 50 -6.81 -0.76 1.59
CA ARG A 50 -5.34 -0.79 1.73
C ARG A 50 -4.90 -1.81 2.79
N PHE A 51 -3.89 -2.60 2.47
CA PHE A 51 -3.38 -3.67 3.35
C PHE A 51 -1.85 -3.75 3.36
N SER A 52 -1.31 -4.30 4.45
CA SER A 52 0.09 -4.69 4.56
C SER A 52 0.19 -6.20 4.40
N PRO A 53 1.09 -6.73 3.54
CA PRO A 53 1.07 -8.14 3.16
C PRO A 53 1.64 -9.08 4.24
N GLU A 54 2.53 -8.60 5.10
CA GLU A 54 3.16 -9.41 6.15
C GLU A 54 3.52 -8.56 7.38
N GLU A 55 3.73 -9.24 8.50
CA GLU A 55 4.19 -8.66 9.77
C GLU A 55 5.48 -9.35 10.24
N TYR A 56 6.37 -8.59 10.89
CA TYR A 56 7.61 -9.13 11.44
C TYR A 56 7.38 -9.99 12.68
N GLU A 57 6.29 -9.73 13.40
CA GLU A 57 5.93 -10.40 14.63
C GLU A 57 5.64 -11.89 14.41
N ASN A 58 5.88 -12.71 15.44
CA ASN A 58 5.53 -14.12 15.45
C ASN A 58 4.72 -14.47 16.73
N PRO A 59 3.45 -14.88 16.61
CA PRO A 59 2.65 -14.94 15.39
C PRO A 59 2.41 -13.54 14.81
N GLY A 60 2.18 -13.45 13.50
CA GLY A 60 1.87 -12.23 12.75
C GLY A 60 1.22 -12.59 11.41
N ILE A 61 0.76 -11.60 10.66
CA ILE A 61 0.24 -11.83 9.30
C ILE A 61 1.34 -12.47 8.44
N ARG A 62 1.02 -13.60 7.79
CA ARG A 62 1.88 -14.28 6.82
C ARG A 62 1.31 -14.12 5.43
N PHE A 63 2.15 -14.26 4.40
CA PHE A 63 1.71 -14.01 3.03
C PHE A 63 0.52 -14.87 2.60
N THR A 64 0.40 -16.11 3.09
CA THR A 64 -0.77 -16.96 2.84
C THR A 64 -2.07 -16.40 3.43
N ASP A 65 -2.02 -15.75 4.59
CA ASP A 65 -3.18 -15.04 5.16
C ASP A 65 -3.56 -13.88 4.23
N THR A 66 -2.57 -13.18 3.68
CA THR A 66 -2.81 -12.07 2.75
C THR A 66 -3.37 -12.55 1.41
N LEU A 67 -2.92 -13.68 0.87
CA LEU A 67 -3.52 -14.28 -0.33
C LEU A 67 -5.00 -14.60 -0.10
N PHE A 68 -5.35 -15.18 1.05
CA PHE A 68 -6.76 -15.36 1.44
C PHE A 68 -7.51 -14.02 1.53
N LEU A 69 -6.93 -13.01 2.20
CA LEU A 69 -7.56 -11.70 2.34
C LEU A 69 -7.86 -11.06 0.97
N VAL A 70 -6.88 -11.06 0.08
CA VAL A 70 -6.98 -10.47 -1.25
C VAL A 70 -8.02 -11.21 -2.08
N ASP A 71 -8.04 -12.54 -2.01
CA ASP A 71 -9.02 -13.36 -2.71
C ASP A 71 -10.46 -13.02 -2.32
N GLN A 72 -10.71 -12.88 -1.01
CA GLN A 72 -12.03 -12.51 -0.50
C GLN A 72 -12.43 -11.07 -0.85
N LEU A 73 -11.48 -10.12 -0.79
CA LEU A 73 -11.76 -8.72 -1.07
C LEU A 73 -11.94 -8.42 -2.56
N ALA A 74 -11.33 -9.22 -3.44
CA ALA A 74 -11.45 -9.05 -4.88
C ALA A 74 -12.90 -9.20 -5.39
N ASP A 75 -13.74 -9.94 -4.66
CA ASP A 75 -15.14 -10.17 -5.03
C ASP A 75 -16.12 -9.20 -4.33
N LYS A 76 -15.61 -8.21 -3.57
CA LYS A 76 -16.44 -7.29 -2.75
C LYS A 76 -16.98 -6.07 -3.49
N GLY A 77 -16.71 -5.92 -4.78
CA GLY A 77 -17.11 -4.73 -5.55
C GLY A 77 -16.37 -3.46 -5.13
N LEU A 78 -15.15 -3.60 -4.60
CA LEU A 78 -14.26 -2.47 -4.34
C LEU A 78 -13.71 -1.92 -5.65
N ASP A 79 -13.44 -0.62 -5.72
CA ASP A 79 -12.85 0.03 -6.88
C ASP A 79 -11.35 -0.23 -7.03
N TYR A 80 -10.66 -0.47 -5.92
CA TYR A 80 -9.26 -0.89 -5.94
C TYR A 80 -8.82 -1.59 -4.64
N LEU A 81 -7.78 -2.40 -4.75
CA LEU A 81 -6.96 -2.84 -3.63
C LEU A 81 -5.62 -2.12 -3.65
N HIS A 82 -5.05 -1.79 -2.50
CA HIS A 82 -3.77 -1.08 -2.39
C HIS A 82 -2.82 -1.83 -1.48
N ILE A 83 -1.77 -2.41 -2.05
CA ILE A 83 -0.74 -3.12 -1.29
C ILE A 83 0.28 -2.14 -0.72
N SER A 84 0.62 -2.27 0.56
CA SER A 84 1.69 -1.50 1.19
C SER A 84 3.01 -2.24 1.11
N LEU A 85 4.00 -1.67 0.42
CA LEU A 85 5.36 -2.20 0.34
C LEU A 85 6.39 -1.12 0.63
N ARG A 86 7.49 -1.50 1.28
CA ARG A 86 8.67 -0.62 1.43
C ARG A 86 9.52 -0.57 0.16
N ASP A 87 9.46 -1.62 -0.65
CA ASP A 87 10.23 -1.83 -1.88
C ASP A 87 9.36 -2.62 -2.86
N ARG A 88 9.36 -2.22 -4.14
CA ARG A 88 8.51 -2.83 -5.19
C ARG A 88 8.93 -4.26 -5.55
N GLN A 89 10.19 -4.63 -5.31
CA GLN A 89 10.73 -5.97 -5.53
C GLN A 89 10.68 -6.84 -4.28
N LEU A 90 10.04 -6.36 -3.20
CA LEU A 90 9.99 -7.10 -1.94
C LEU A 90 9.31 -8.46 -2.11
N VAL A 91 10.04 -9.52 -1.76
CA VAL A 91 9.55 -10.91 -1.70
C VAL A 91 9.04 -11.23 -0.30
N SER A 92 8.19 -12.27 -0.19
CA SER A 92 7.66 -12.72 1.11
C SER A 92 8.78 -13.21 2.02
N VAL A 93 8.59 -13.11 3.34
CA VAL A 93 9.47 -13.76 4.33
C VAL A 93 9.30 -15.28 4.35
N SER A 94 8.21 -15.82 3.79
CA SER A 94 7.98 -17.25 3.61
C SER A 94 8.90 -17.85 2.55
N GLU A 95 9.41 -19.05 2.79
CA GLU A 95 10.19 -19.82 1.80
C GLU A 95 9.38 -20.23 0.57
N ASN A 96 8.04 -20.29 0.68
CA ASN A 96 7.18 -20.79 -0.39
C ASN A 96 6.80 -19.73 -1.44
N HIS A 97 7.19 -18.46 -1.26
CA HIS A 97 6.80 -17.34 -2.13
C HIS A 97 7.98 -16.41 -2.42
N LYS A 98 9.08 -17.00 -2.89
CA LYS A 98 10.34 -16.30 -3.20
C LYS A 98 10.59 -16.11 -4.71
N GLU A 99 9.80 -16.75 -5.57
CA GLU A 99 10.08 -16.79 -7.01
C GLU A 99 9.84 -15.44 -7.72
N LYS A 100 9.00 -14.59 -7.12
CA LYS A 100 8.69 -13.23 -7.61
C LYS A 100 8.30 -12.30 -6.46
N SER A 101 8.13 -11.01 -6.75
CA SER A 101 7.72 -10.02 -5.76
C SER A 101 6.33 -10.33 -5.20
N MET A 102 6.07 -9.88 -3.97
CA MET A 102 4.72 -9.97 -3.40
C MET A 102 3.70 -9.24 -4.25
N LEU A 103 4.08 -8.11 -4.88
CA LEU A 103 3.23 -7.37 -5.80
C LEU A 103 2.73 -8.28 -6.94
N ALA A 104 3.64 -9.01 -7.59
CA ALA A 104 3.30 -9.91 -8.69
C ALA A 104 2.40 -11.08 -8.25
N TYR A 105 2.69 -11.70 -7.10
CA TYR A 105 1.79 -12.74 -6.55
C TYR A 105 0.39 -12.21 -6.24
N ILE A 106 0.27 -11.00 -5.67
CA ILE A 106 -1.02 -10.38 -5.38
C ILE A 106 -1.77 -10.04 -6.67
N HIS A 107 -1.09 -9.51 -7.68
CA HIS A 107 -1.69 -9.21 -8.99
C HIS A 107 -2.28 -10.45 -9.64
N GLU A 108 -1.54 -11.57 -9.61
CA GLU A 108 -2.04 -12.86 -10.10
C GLU A 108 -3.20 -13.41 -9.27
N GLN A 109 -3.17 -13.28 -7.94
CA GLN A 109 -4.27 -13.72 -7.07
C GLN A 109 -5.55 -12.93 -7.38
N ILE A 110 -5.44 -11.63 -7.62
CA ILE A 110 -6.56 -10.77 -8.01
C ILE A 110 -7.12 -11.19 -9.38
N ASN A 111 -6.25 -11.55 -10.32
CA ASN A 111 -6.63 -12.06 -11.64
C ASN A 111 -7.61 -11.12 -12.38
N GLY A 112 -7.36 -9.81 -12.32
CA GLY A 112 -8.16 -8.78 -12.99
C GLY A 112 -9.56 -8.52 -12.41
N ARG A 113 -9.93 -9.13 -11.27
CA ARG A 113 -11.25 -8.94 -10.64
C ARG A 113 -11.46 -7.53 -10.07
N VAL A 114 -10.38 -6.89 -9.63
CA VAL A 114 -10.35 -5.52 -9.09
C VAL A 114 -9.01 -4.87 -9.42
N PRO A 115 -8.93 -3.58 -9.75
CA PRO A 115 -7.65 -2.89 -9.95
C PRO A 115 -6.74 -2.95 -8.72
N LEU A 116 -5.45 -3.18 -8.93
CA LEU A 116 -4.41 -3.12 -7.90
C LEU A 116 -3.65 -1.80 -7.99
N VAL A 117 -3.49 -1.14 -6.83
CA VAL A 117 -2.58 -0.03 -6.62
C VAL A 117 -1.29 -0.58 -5.99
N GLY A 118 -0.20 -0.53 -6.75
CA GLY A 118 1.15 -0.87 -6.30
C GLY A 118 1.87 0.32 -5.68
N VAL A 119 2.87 0.02 -4.85
CA VAL A 119 3.79 1.00 -4.27
C VAL A 119 5.11 0.31 -3.95
N GLY A 120 6.19 1.08 -3.75
CA GLY A 120 7.45 0.55 -3.24
C GLY A 120 8.64 1.41 -3.65
N ASP A 121 9.06 2.30 -2.75
CA ASP A 121 10.14 3.29 -2.93
C ASP A 121 10.24 3.91 -4.34
N VAL A 122 9.12 4.37 -4.90
CA VAL A 122 9.08 5.01 -6.22
C VAL A 122 9.79 6.37 -6.15
N ARG A 123 10.87 6.55 -6.92
CA ARG A 123 11.66 7.78 -7.00
C ARG A 123 11.65 8.41 -8.39
N THR A 124 11.59 7.59 -9.44
CA THR A 124 11.68 8.02 -10.85
C THR A 124 10.49 7.52 -11.66
N SER A 125 10.38 7.98 -12.91
CA SER A 125 9.42 7.43 -13.87
C SER A 125 9.66 5.95 -14.17
N GLU A 126 10.91 5.51 -14.18
CA GLU A 126 11.29 4.11 -14.38
C GLU A 126 10.85 3.22 -13.20
N ASP A 127 11.02 3.69 -11.96
CA ASP A 127 10.52 2.96 -10.79
C ASP A 127 8.99 2.79 -10.85
N ALA A 128 8.29 3.81 -11.34
CA ALA A 128 6.85 3.78 -11.52
C ALA A 128 6.43 2.76 -12.59
N GLU A 129 7.14 2.69 -13.72
CA GLU A 129 6.91 1.66 -14.75
C GLU A 129 7.11 0.25 -14.22
N GLN A 130 8.16 0.00 -13.42
CA GLN A 130 8.39 -1.32 -12.81
C GLN A 130 7.26 -1.73 -11.86
N VAL A 131 6.63 -0.78 -11.16
CA VAL A 131 5.44 -1.06 -10.34
C VAL A 131 4.23 -1.41 -11.23
N LEU A 132 4.05 -0.66 -12.33
CA LEU A 132 2.94 -0.84 -13.27
C LEU A 132 3.02 -2.15 -14.08
N GLU A 133 4.16 -2.84 -14.11
CA GLU A 133 4.25 -4.20 -14.66
C GLU A 133 3.32 -5.20 -13.96
N ASN A 134 3.02 -4.96 -12.68
CA ASN A 134 2.22 -5.85 -11.82
C ASN A 134 1.14 -5.08 -11.05
N SER A 135 0.65 -3.95 -11.58
CA SER A 135 -0.46 -3.19 -11.01
C SER A 135 -1.05 -2.22 -12.04
N GLU A 136 -2.33 -1.90 -11.89
CA GLU A 136 -3.01 -0.94 -12.78
C GLU A 136 -2.69 0.51 -12.42
N LEU A 137 -2.27 0.76 -11.18
CA LEU A 137 -1.99 2.09 -10.64
C LEU A 137 -0.74 2.05 -9.76
N VAL A 138 0.01 3.15 -9.75
CA VAL A 138 1.18 3.34 -8.87
C VAL A 138 0.93 4.47 -7.88
N ALA A 139 1.12 4.20 -6.59
CA ALA A 139 1.13 5.20 -5.54
C ALA A 139 2.54 5.75 -5.32
N VAL A 140 2.63 7.06 -5.11
CA VAL A 140 3.88 7.77 -4.81
C VAL A 140 3.72 8.55 -3.51
N GLY A 141 4.65 8.34 -2.59
CA GLY A 141 4.63 8.98 -1.27
C GLY A 141 5.77 9.98 -1.13
N ARG A 142 6.92 9.51 -0.61
CA ARG A 142 8.07 10.34 -0.25
C ARG A 142 8.58 11.25 -1.36
N ALA A 143 8.57 10.81 -2.62
CA ALA A 143 9.05 11.65 -3.73
C ALA A 143 8.21 12.94 -3.92
N LEU A 144 6.90 12.89 -3.65
CA LEU A 144 6.03 14.08 -3.71
C LEU A 144 6.27 15.07 -2.56
N LEU A 145 6.83 14.63 -1.43
CA LEU A 145 7.24 15.54 -0.35
C LEU A 145 8.47 16.36 -0.73
N ILE A 146 9.33 15.80 -1.58
CA ILE A 146 10.60 16.40 -2.00
C ILE A 146 10.38 17.26 -3.25
N ASP A 147 9.57 16.74 -4.18
CA ASP A 147 9.30 17.37 -5.46
C ASP A 147 7.78 17.42 -5.73
N PRO A 148 7.11 18.55 -5.45
CA PRO A 148 5.69 18.72 -5.73
C PRO A 148 5.34 18.58 -7.22
N HIS A 149 6.32 18.73 -8.12
CA HIS A 149 6.18 18.60 -9.56
C HIS A 149 6.62 17.22 -10.08
N TRP A 150 6.88 16.26 -9.19
CA TRP A 150 7.32 14.90 -9.53
C TRP A 150 6.47 14.28 -10.64
N GLY A 151 5.14 14.35 -10.52
CA GLY A 151 4.23 13.73 -11.49
C GLY A 151 4.38 14.27 -12.90
N ALA A 152 4.48 15.60 -13.06
CA ALA A 152 4.69 16.21 -14.36
C ALA A 152 6.04 15.82 -14.97
N LYS A 153 7.10 15.82 -14.16
CA LYS A 153 8.46 15.43 -14.60
C LYS A 153 8.54 13.96 -14.99
N ALA A 154 7.91 13.09 -14.21
CA ALA A 154 7.87 11.65 -14.47
C ALA A 154 7.07 11.32 -15.75
N LEU A 155 5.93 11.97 -15.97
CA LEU A 155 5.15 11.83 -17.21
C LEU A 155 5.91 12.31 -18.44
N ASP A 156 6.70 13.37 -18.30
CA ASP A 156 7.57 13.91 -19.36
C ASP A 156 8.88 13.13 -19.54
N LYS A 157 9.13 12.09 -18.74
CA LYS A 157 10.40 11.32 -18.70
C LYS A 157 11.64 12.18 -18.44
N LYS A 158 11.50 13.25 -17.66
CA LYS A 158 12.58 14.16 -17.24
C LYS A 158 13.08 13.80 -15.84
N ASP A 159 13.52 12.56 -15.67
CA ASP A 159 13.93 12.02 -14.37
C ASP A 159 15.16 12.76 -13.80
N ASP A 160 16.00 13.32 -14.66
CA ASP A 160 17.15 14.18 -14.30
C ASP A 160 16.74 15.49 -13.62
N LEU A 161 15.49 15.94 -13.80
CA LEU A 161 14.94 17.14 -13.16
C LEU A 161 14.18 16.84 -11.88
N ILE A 162 13.98 15.56 -11.53
CA ILE A 162 13.29 15.17 -10.30
C ILE A 162 14.21 15.46 -9.11
N ARG A 163 13.74 16.28 -8.18
CA ARG A 163 14.47 16.58 -6.94
C ARG A 163 14.55 15.30 -6.09
N GLN A 164 15.77 14.81 -5.85
CA GLN A 164 16.01 13.58 -5.08
C GLN A 164 16.32 13.84 -3.61
N GLU A 165 16.88 15.01 -3.31
CA GLU A 165 17.33 15.42 -1.98
C GLU A 165 16.82 16.82 -1.64
N ILE A 166 16.60 17.09 -0.35
CA ILE A 166 16.27 18.41 0.19
C ILE A 166 17.12 18.71 1.42
N SER A 167 17.31 19.99 1.70
CA SER A 167 17.99 20.54 2.88
C SER A 167 16.98 21.17 3.85
N ASN A 168 17.47 21.60 5.01
CA ASN A 168 16.65 22.37 5.96
C ASN A 168 16.12 23.69 5.37
N TYR A 169 16.80 24.27 4.37
CA TYR A 169 16.37 25.51 3.73
C TYR A 169 15.15 25.33 2.84
N ASP A 170 14.93 24.12 2.31
CA ASP A 170 13.79 23.81 1.43
C ASP A 170 12.48 23.63 2.22
N ARG A 171 12.55 23.55 3.56
CA ARG A 171 11.39 23.26 4.41
C ARG A 171 10.30 24.31 4.32
N GLU A 172 10.68 25.59 4.23
CA GLU A 172 9.74 26.69 4.11
C GLU A 172 9.08 26.69 2.74
N GLU A 173 9.86 26.51 1.67
CA GLU A 173 9.36 26.38 0.28
C GLU A 173 8.36 25.23 0.13
N LEU A 174 8.67 24.09 0.73
CA LEU A 174 7.87 22.86 0.63
C LEU A 174 6.77 22.75 1.70
N PHE A 175 6.58 23.77 2.53
CA PHE A 175 5.61 23.79 3.62
C PHE A 175 5.70 22.56 4.55
N LEU A 176 6.94 22.08 4.82
CA LEU A 176 7.18 20.88 5.61
C LEU A 176 7.08 21.18 7.11
N ALA A 177 5.95 20.81 7.70
CA ALA A 177 5.74 20.89 9.14
C ALA A 177 6.78 20.06 9.92
N ASN A 178 7.06 20.44 11.18
CA ASN A 178 8.04 19.77 12.03
C ASN A 178 7.83 18.25 12.16
N GLY A 179 6.58 17.80 12.23
CA GLY A 179 6.26 16.38 12.29
C GLY A 179 6.61 15.63 11.00
N VAL A 180 6.38 16.24 9.83
CA VAL A 180 6.75 15.68 8.53
C VAL A 180 8.27 15.63 8.40
N TRP A 181 8.96 16.71 8.79
CA TRP A 181 10.42 16.74 8.78
C TRP A 181 11.04 15.65 9.67
N GLY A 182 10.56 15.50 10.91
CA GLY A 182 11.03 14.43 11.81
C GLY A 182 10.73 13.03 11.27
N PHE A 183 9.60 12.84 10.58
CA PHE A 183 9.32 11.61 9.84
C PHE A 183 10.35 11.37 8.73
N MET A 184 10.71 12.41 7.97
CA MET A 184 11.68 12.32 6.89
C MET A 184 13.09 11.99 7.42
N GLU A 185 13.50 12.59 8.54
CA GLU A 185 14.78 12.28 9.22
C GLU A 185 14.88 10.81 9.61
N PHE A 186 13.76 10.21 10.02
CA PHE A 186 13.72 8.79 10.40
C PHE A 186 13.60 7.85 9.19
N MET A 187 12.72 8.16 8.22
CA MET A 187 12.32 7.24 7.15
C MET A 187 13.09 7.40 5.85
N MET A 188 13.77 8.51 5.63
CA MET A 188 14.51 8.82 4.40
C MET A 188 15.74 9.71 4.68
N PRO A 189 16.61 9.32 5.63
CA PRO A 189 17.80 10.10 5.95
C PRO A 189 18.76 10.20 4.75
N ASP A 190 18.71 9.27 3.81
CA ASP A 190 19.47 9.29 2.54
C ASP A 190 19.07 10.45 1.61
N ARG A 191 17.93 11.08 1.86
CA ARG A 191 17.37 12.15 1.02
C ARG A 191 17.42 13.53 1.68
N LEU A 192 18.00 13.62 2.88
CA LEU A 192 18.23 14.88 3.55
C LEU A 192 19.68 15.28 3.32
N GLY A 193 19.88 16.28 2.46
CA GLY A 193 21.17 16.88 2.21
C GLY A 193 21.76 17.45 3.51
N LYS A 194 23.08 17.39 3.64
CA LYS A 194 23.80 18.02 4.77
C LYS A 194 23.66 19.53 4.76
#